data_AF-A0A5C7J6V0-F1
#
_entry.id   AF-A0A5C7J6V0-F1
#
_cell.length_a   1.000
_cell.length_b   1.000
_cell.length_c   1.000
_cell.angle_alpha   90.00
_cell.angle_beta   90.00
_cell.angle_gamma   90.00
#
_symmetry.space_group_name_H-M   'P 1'
#
loop_
_entity.id
_entity.type
_entity.pdbx_description
1 polymer ?
#
loop_
_entity_poly.entity_id
_entity_poly.type
_entity_poly.pdbx_seq_one_letter_code
_entity_poly.pdbx_strand_id
1 'polypeptide(L)'
;MPPSINQASVVANRSGIASAATALSANENRRKLIIQNLGTNPLFVKFGAGASTTSFDLILKVAGGADDGTGGFYESDNVVYTGIVTIAGTTPRYTATEI
;
A
#
# COMPACT_ATOMS: atom_id res chain seq x y z
N MET A 1 -8.85 -21.45 34.53
CA MET A 1 -8.78 -21.11 33.10
C MET A 1 -8.49 -19.63 32.99
N PRO A 2 -7.35 -19.19 32.45
CA PRO A 2 -7.15 -17.77 32.17
C PRO A 2 -8.08 -17.33 31.01
N PRO A 3 -8.59 -16.10 31.02
CA PRO A 3 -9.39 -15.57 29.92
C PRO A 3 -8.57 -15.53 28.64
N SER A 4 -9.18 -15.98 27.53
CA SER A 4 -8.61 -15.84 26.19
C SER A 4 -8.42 -14.36 25.89
N ILE A 5 -7.18 -13.95 25.68
CA ILE A 5 -6.84 -12.59 25.29
C ILE A 5 -7.43 -12.38 23.90
N ASN A 6 -8.46 -11.53 23.79
CA ASN A 6 -8.90 -10.97 22.50
C ASN A 6 -7.67 -10.30 21.90
N GLN A 7 -7.09 -10.94 20.88
CA GLN A 7 -5.97 -10.40 20.14
C GLN A 7 -6.41 -9.02 19.64
N ALA A 8 -5.84 -7.96 20.22
CA ALA A 8 -6.07 -6.60 19.76
C ALA A 8 -5.87 -6.60 18.25
N SER A 9 -6.77 -5.95 17.52
CA SER A 9 -6.62 -5.69 16.08
C SER A 9 -5.17 -5.29 15.82
N VAL A 10 -4.37 -6.25 15.35
CA VAL A 10 -2.96 -5.98 15.05
C VAL A 10 -3.01 -4.93 13.97
N VAL A 11 -2.48 -3.74 14.26
CA VAL A 11 -2.25 -2.74 13.22
C VAL A 11 -1.27 -3.40 12.26
N ALA A 12 -1.81 -3.98 11.19
CA ALA A 12 -1.06 -4.82 10.28
C ALA A 12 -0.18 -3.91 9.43
N ASN A 13 1.13 -4.02 9.66
CA ASN A 13 2.20 -3.54 8.80
C ASN A 13 2.00 -2.12 8.25
N ARG A 14 2.22 -1.09 9.09
CA ARG A 14 2.45 0.27 8.58
C ARG A 14 3.84 0.30 7.97
N SER A 15 3.93 0.30 6.64
CA SER A 15 5.20 0.61 6.02
C SER A 15 5.53 2.08 6.31
N GLY A 16 6.75 2.37 6.79
CA GLY A 16 7.34 3.70 6.67
C GLY A 16 7.48 4.08 5.19
N ILE A 17 8.10 5.22 4.88
CA ILE A 17 8.38 5.57 3.48
C ILE A 17 9.20 4.44 2.85
N ALA A 18 8.59 3.72 1.90
CA ALA A 18 9.17 2.55 1.27
C ALA A 18 9.48 2.83 -0.21
N SER A 19 10.46 2.09 -0.73
CA SER A 19 10.91 2.13 -2.13
C SER A 19 11.00 0.74 -2.77
N ALA A 20 10.52 -0.30 -2.07
CA ALA A 20 10.57 -1.68 -2.52
C ALA A 20 9.47 -2.00 -3.54
N ALA A 21 9.67 -3.04 -4.34
CA ALA A 21 8.68 -3.48 -5.33
C ALA A 21 7.46 -4.16 -4.71
N THR A 22 7.58 -4.78 -3.53
CA THR A 22 6.43 -5.39 -2.82
C THR A 22 5.98 -4.48 -1.69
N ALA A 23 4.78 -3.91 -1.81
CA ALA A 23 4.22 -2.99 -0.85
C ALA A 23 3.44 -3.69 0.28
N LEU A 24 2.66 -4.71 -0.06
CA LEU A 24 1.93 -5.55 0.89
C LEU A 24 2.06 -7.02 0.47
N SER A 25 2.36 -7.90 1.41
CA SER A 25 2.30 -9.36 1.20
C SER A 25 0.85 -9.82 1.02
N ALA A 26 0.60 -11.04 0.56
CA ALA A 26 -0.76 -11.58 0.61
C ALA A 26 -1.23 -11.69 2.07
N ASN A 27 -2.50 -11.37 2.31
CA ASN A 27 -3.14 -11.44 3.62
C ASN A 27 -4.65 -11.75 3.44
N GLU A 28 -5.04 -12.99 3.73
CA GLU A 28 -6.43 -13.45 3.62
C GLU A 28 -7.38 -12.75 4.60
N ASN A 29 -6.86 -12.17 5.68
CA ASN A 29 -7.63 -11.48 6.70
C ASN A 29 -7.71 -9.96 6.46
N ARG A 30 -7.19 -9.46 5.33
CA ARG A 30 -7.19 -8.03 5.02
C ARG A 30 -8.61 -7.53 4.82
N ARG A 31 -9.01 -6.57 5.64
CA ARG A 31 -10.30 -5.87 5.63
C ARG A 31 -10.20 -4.46 5.08
N LYS A 32 -9.00 -3.89 5.03
CA LYS A 32 -8.76 -2.60 4.38
C LYS A 32 -7.32 -2.51 3.92
N LEU A 33 -7.08 -1.78 2.84
CA LEU A 33 -5.76 -1.26 2.51
C LEU A 33 -5.81 0.20 2.10
N ILE A 34 -4.74 0.92 2.46
CA ILE A 34 -4.52 2.32 2.11
C ILE A 34 -3.09 2.43 1.59
N ILE A 35 -2.93 3.05 0.43
CA ILE A 35 -1.64 3.33 -0.19
C ILE A 35 -1.58 4.81 -0.53
N GLN A 36 -0.52 5.51 -0.13
CA GLN A 36 -0.33 6.92 -0.46
C GLN A 36 1.01 7.14 -1.14
N ASN A 37 1.01 7.87 -2.25
CA ASN A 37 2.22 8.36 -2.88
C ASN A 37 2.77 9.57 -2.10
N LEU A 38 4.02 9.49 -1.69
CA LEU A 38 4.77 10.55 -1.01
C LEU A 38 5.91 11.10 -1.89
N GLY A 39 6.06 10.56 -3.09
CA GLY A 39 7.09 10.96 -4.05
C GLY A 39 6.61 12.03 -5.03
N THR A 40 7.57 12.71 -5.63
CA THR A 40 7.35 13.65 -6.75
C THR A 40 7.28 12.95 -8.10
N ASN A 41 7.39 11.62 -8.13
CA ASN A 41 7.22 10.77 -9.31
C ASN A 41 5.90 9.97 -9.21
N PRO A 42 5.27 9.61 -10.35
CA PRO A 42 4.07 8.77 -10.34
C PRO A 42 4.35 7.42 -9.70
N LEU A 43 3.37 6.93 -8.94
CA LEU A 43 3.43 5.62 -8.31
C LEU A 43 2.48 4.67 -9.04
N PHE A 44 3.03 3.62 -9.63
CA PHE A 44 2.28 2.59 -10.35
C PHE A 44 2.01 1.44 -9.39
N VAL A 45 0.74 1.13 -9.15
CA VAL A 45 0.32 0.09 -8.20
C VAL A 45 -0.28 -1.08 -8.97
N LYS A 46 0.10 -2.29 -8.58
CA LYS A 46 -0.44 -3.54 -9.12
C LYS A 46 -0.97 -4.44 -8.01
N PHE A 47 -2.20 -4.90 -8.16
CA PHE A 47 -2.82 -5.96 -7.38
C PHE A 47 -2.36 -7.32 -7.90
N GLY A 48 -1.12 -7.64 -7.58
CA GLY A 48 -0.42 -8.84 -7.98
C GLY A 48 1.08 -8.62 -7.98
N ALA A 49 1.84 -9.57 -8.49
CA ALA A 49 3.29 -9.47 -8.63
C ALA A 49 3.69 -8.72 -9.91
N GLY A 50 4.90 -8.14 -9.92
CA GLY A 50 5.52 -7.60 -11.13
C GLY A 50 4.96 -6.26 -11.59
N ALA A 51 4.65 -5.34 -10.67
CA ALA A 51 4.39 -3.95 -11.02
C ALA A 51 5.54 -3.37 -11.87
N SER A 52 5.18 -2.65 -12.92
CA SER A 52 6.10 -1.87 -13.75
C SER A 52 5.38 -0.66 -14.33
N THR A 53 6.11 0.21 -15.03
CA THR A 53 5.52 1.38 -15.72
C THR A 53 4.63 1.01 -16.92
N THR A 54 4.60 -0.27 -17.34
CA THR A 54 3.77 -0.78 -18.44
C THR A 54 2.80 -1.89 -18.01
N SER A 55 2.87 -2.36 -16.77
CA SER A 55 1.95 -3.34 -16.17
C SER A 55 1.61 -2.92 -14.75
N PHE A 56 0.44 -2.33 -14.61
CA PHE A 56 -0.12 -1.78 -13.38
C PHE A 56 -1.65 -1.72 -13.48
N ASP A 57 -2.35 -1.62 -12.35
CA ASP A 57 -3.80 -1.51 -12.31
C ASP A 57 -4.26 -0.08 -12.03
N LEU A 58 -3.46 0.70 -11.30
CA LEU A 58 -3.73 2.12 -11.04
C LEU A 58 -2.45 2.95 -10.90
N ILE A 59 -2.58 4.26 -11.07
CA ILE A 59 -1.52 5.25 -10.88
C ILE A 59 -1.94 6.23 -9.79
N LEU A 60 -1.10 6.44 -8.79
CA LEU A 60 -1.29 7.48 -7.78
C LEU A 60 -0.58 8.77 -8.19
N LYS A 61 -1.32 9.89 -8.14
CA LYS A 61 -0.81 11.24 -8.43
C LYS A 61 0.41 11.55 -7.57
N VAL A 62 1.35 12.30 -8.14
CA VAL A 62 2.55 12.80 -7.43
C VAL A 62 2.21 13.79 -6.33
N ALA A 63 3.05 13.84 -5.30
CA ALA A 63 3.07 14.89 -4.30
C ALA A 63 3.70 16.19 -4.85
N GLY A 64 3.35 17.34 -4.28
CA GLY A 64 3.93 18.65 -4.62
C GLY A 64 5.40 18.78 -4.17
N GLY A 65 5.75 18.11 -3.08
CA GLY A 65 7.08 17.92 -2.54
C GLY A 65 7.21 16.55 -1.88
N ALA A 66 8.44 16.09 -1.64
CA ALA A 66 8.65 14.80 -1.01
C ALA A 66 8.05 14.78 0.42
N ASP A 67 7.27 13.75 0.70
CA ASP A 67 6.65 13.50 2.01
C ASP A 67 5.69 14.60 2.50
N ASP A 68 5.17 15.44 1.61
CA ASP A 68 4.32 16.58 1.97
C ASP A 68 2.83 16.24 2.18
N GLY A 69 2.44 14.99 1.95
CA GLY A 69 1.07 14.48 2.12
C GLY A 69 0.06 14.87 1.03
N THR A 70 0.47 15.59 -0.02
CA THR A 70 -0.41 16.06 -1.11
C THR A 70 -0.54 15.07 -2.27
N GLY A 71 0.27 14.01 -2.25
CA GLY A 71 0.21 12.95 -3.26
C GLY A 71 -1.08 12.15 -3.20
N GLY A 72 -1.40 11.50 -4.32
CA GLY A 72 -2.60 10.69 -4.45
C GLY A 72 -2.57 9.47 -3.53
N PHE A 73 -3.76 9.02 -3.13
CA PHE A 73 -3.91 7.80 -2.35
C PHE A 73 -4.98 6.89 -2.97
N TYR A 74 -4.86 5.61 -2.67
CA TYR A 74 -5.89 4.61 -2.90
C TYR A 74 -6.31 4.04 -1.56
N GLU A 75 -7.61 3.89 -1.38
CA GLU A 75 -8.22 3.21 -0.26
C GLU A 75 -9.16 2.13 -0.84
N SER A 76 -9.08 0.91 -0.30
CA SER A 76 -10.01 -0.14 -0.71
C SER A 76 -11.43 0.16 -0.21
N ASP A 77 -12.40 0.08 -1.10
CA ASP A 77 -13.83 0.12 -0.79
C ASP A 77 -14.36 -1.26 -0.34
N ASN A 78 -15.64 -1.57 -0.58
CA ASN A 78 -16.35 -2.76 -0.08
C ASN A 78 -15.70 -4.11 -0.41
N VAL A 79 -14.94 -4.22 -1.51
CA VAL A 79 -14.22 -5.45 -1.88
C VAL A 79 -12.72 -5.19 -1.73
N VAL A 80 -12.10 -5.92 -0.81
CA VAL A 80 -10.70 -5.72 -0.45
C VAL A 80 -9.86 -6.81 -1.09
N TYR A 81 -8.90 -6.40 -1.91
CA TYR A 81 -7.96 -7.33 -2.52
C TYR A 81 -7.02 -7.92 -1.47
N THR A 82 -7.00 -9.25 -1.30
CA THR A 82 -6.21 -9.97 -0.29
C THR A 82 -4.85 -10.49 -0.79
N GLY A 83 -4.58 -10.40 -2.09
CA GLY A 83 -3.32 -10.85 -2.68
C GLY A 83 -2.14 -9.91 -2.41
N ILE A 84 -0.99 -10.22 -3.01
CA ILE A 84 0.22 -9.38 -2.94
C ILE A 84 -0.04 -8.06 -3.68
N VAL A 85 0.35 -6.93 -3.09
CA VAL A 85 0.36 -5.64 -3.78
C VAL A 85 1.81 -5.26 -4.09
N THR A 86 2.11 -5.02 -5.37
CA THR A 86 3.42 -4.53 -5.81
C THR A 86 3.34 -3.12 -6.37
N ILE A 87 4.48 -2.41 -6.32
CA ILE A 87 4.60 -1.01 -6.69
C ILE A 87 5.82 -0.80 -7.60
N ALA A 88 5.68 0.10 -8.55
CA ALA A 88 6.75 0.59 -9.39
C ALA A 88 6.74 2.13 -9.47
N GLY A 89 7.89 2.69 -9.84
CA GLY A 89 8.07 4.12 -10.03
C GLY A 89 9.56 4.45 -10.11
N THR A 90 9.88 5.67 -10.55
CA THR A 90 11.25 6.19 -10.45
C THR A 90 11.48 6.61 -9.00
N THR A 91 12.35 5.90 -8.28
CA THR A 91 12.60 6.09 -6.83
C THR A 91 11.31 6.23 -6.03
N PRO A 92 10.48 5.16 -5.96
CA PRO A 92 9.15 5.24 -5.37
C PRO A 92 9.27 5.60 -3.88
N ARG A 93 8.37 6.48 -3.43
CA ARG A 93 8.22 6.86 -2.03
C ARG A 93 6.74 6.77 -1.69
N TYR A 94 6.39 5.85 -0.82
CA TYR A 94 4.99 5.59 -0.49
C TYR A 94 4.84 5.05 0.92
N THR A 95 3.63 5.14 1.45
CA THR A 95 3.19 4.33 2.58
C THR A 95 2.15 3.33 2.11
N ALA A 96 2.14 2.17 2.74
CA ALA A 96 1.10 1.15 2.55
C ALA A 96 0.70 0.66 3.95
N THR A 97 -0.59 0.62 4.20
CA THR A 97 -1.18 0.19 5.47
C THR A 97 -2.31 -0.79 5.18
N GLU A 98 -2.41 -1.84 5.97
CA GLU A 98 -3.54 -2.76 5.96
C GLU A 98 -4.14 -2.95 7.36
N ILE A 99 -5.40 -3.38 7.40
CA ILE A 99 -6.18 -3.68 8.61
C ILE A 99 -6.93 -4.98 8.38
#